data_AF-A0A327REI2-F1
#
_entry.id   AF-A0A327REI2-F1
#
_cell.length_a   1.000
_cell.length_b   1.000
_cell.length_c   1.000
_cell.angle_alpha   90.00
_cell.angle_beta   90.00
_cell.angle_gamma   90.00
#
_symmetry.space_group_name_H-M   'P 1'
#
loop_
_entity.id
_entity.type
_entity.pdbx_description
1 polymer ?
#
loop_
_entity_poly.entity_id
_entity_poly.type
_entity_poly.pdbx_seq_one_letter_code
_entity_poly.pdbx_strand_id
1 'polypeptide(L)'
;MKNIFNLLTVTLLIFGCAEKKSQTKELANSSETIKYNGTASITQGIATAIAEDIYSCARGRKTDVGEITSTDGKKWTVPAQTNYTNNDFPFAADLFNSCEGKNYATTQEALSHYDDSKIIEVDKDGELFTAYIFADNYFEMYVNGIPVGKDKVPFTEFNSSMLKFKAKKPFTIAMKLVDWEEHLGVGCEANRGKSFHAGDGGMVAVIKDVQNNIIASTNENWKAQTFYTAPIIDLNCTSEEGNYRYSKNCSAEGGQDGSSFYALHWEIPTNWMQTIFDDSNWPNATTYTNQTIGVDNKPSYTNFTSIFDASENDAKFIWSTNVVLDNEVLVRYTIQ
;
A
#
# COMPACT_ATOMS: atom_id res chain seq x y z
N MET A 1 9.77 -1.64 -104.83
CA MET A 1 10.97 -0.77 -104.95
C MET A 1 10.72 0.47 -104.12
N LYS A 2 11.65 0.76 -103.19
CA LYS A 2 11.77 1.95 -102.33
C LYS A 2 10.75 2.16 -101.19
N ASN A 3 11.28 1.83 -100.01
CA ASN A 3 10.93 2.25 -98.65
C ASN A 3 10.69 3.76 -98.53
N ILE A 4 9.68 4.16 -97.73
CA ILE A 4 9.83 5.24 -96.75
C ILE A 4 9.10 4.82 -95.46
N PHE A 5 9.89 4.71 -94.40
CA PHE A 5 9.53 4.36 -93.04
C PHE A 5 9.01 5.65 -92.36
N ASN A 6 7.73 5.73 -91.99
CA ASN A 6 7.23 6.81 -91.13
C ASN A 6 7.13 6.28 -89.70
N LEU A 7 8.10 6.72 -88.91
CA LEU A 7 8.27 6.47 -87.49
C LEU A 7 7.18 7.25 -86.73
N LEU A 8 6.21 6.54 -86.17
CA LEU A 8 5.22 7.12 -85.26
C LEU A 8 5.84 7.18 -83.85
N THR A 9 6.27 8.37 -83.43
CA THR A 9 6.81 8.62 -82.10
C THR A 9 5.66 8.62 -81.08
N VAL A 10 5.51 7.52 -80.34
CA VAL A 10 4.61 7.45 -79.17
C VAL A 10 5.35 8.04 -77.98
N THR A 11 4.95 9.23 -77.55
CA THR A 11 5.44 9.85 -76.31
C THR A 11 4.78 9.15 -75.13
N LEU A 12 5.45 8.17 -74.54
CA LEU A 12 5.04 7.55 -73.28
C LEU A 12 5.29 8.55 -72.14
N LEU A 13 4.22 9.08 -71.54
CA LEU A 13 4.28 9.83 -70.28
C LEU A 13 4.59 8.84 -69.15
N ILE A 14 5.86 8.82 -68.75
CA ILE A 14 6.31 8.10 -67.56
C ILE A 14 5.85 8.91 -66.35
N PHE A 15 4.77 8.51 -65.71
CA PHE A 15 4.49 8.93 -64.33
C PHE A 15 5.57 8.31 -63.45
N GLY A 16 6.62 9.08 -63.18
CA GLY A 16 7.54 8.78 -62.09
C GLY A 16 6.76 8.89 -60.78
N CYS A 17 6.43 7.75 -60.16
CA CYS A 17 6.16 7.70 -58.74
C CYS A 17 7.42 8.19 -58.03
N ALA A 18 7.41 9.46 -57.62
CA ALA A 18 8.32 9.92 -56.59
C ALA A 18 7.99 9.11 -55.33
N GLU A 19 8.87 8.17 -54.97
CA GLU A 19 8.90 7.62 -53.63
C GLU A 19 8.98 8.78 -52.66
N LYS A 20 7.84 9.11 -52.04
CA LYS A 20 7.87 9.83 -50.77
C LYS A 20 8.56 8.88 -49.80
N LYS A 21 9.88 9.04 -49.66
CA LYS A 21 10.59 8.61 -48.46
C LYS A 21 9.81 9.20 -47.30
N SER A 22 9.03 8.34 -46.65
CA SER A 22 8.50 8.61 -45.32
C SER A 22 9.72 9.00 -44.50
N GLN A 23 9.79 10.27 -44.13
CA GLN A 23 10.66 10.67 -43.04
C GLN A 23 10.11 9.92 -41.83
N THR A 24 10.74 8.80 -41.50
CA THR A 24 10.73 8.25 -40.16
C THR A 24 11.07 9.43 -39.26
N LYS A 25 10.04 9.95 -38.58
CA LYS A 25 10.28 10.71 -37.36
C LYS A 25 10.98 9.71 -36.45
N GLU A 26 12.31 9.81 -36.37
CA GLU A 26 12.99 9.38 -35.17
C GLU A 26 12.20 9.98 -34.02
N LEU A 27 11.60 9.11 -33.20
CA LEU A 27 11.22 9.45 -31.85
C LEU A 27 12.52 9.93 -31.22
N ALA A 28 12.71 11.24 -31.22
CA ALA A 28 13.67 11.87 -30.36
C ALA A 28 13.32 11.35 -28.97
N ASN A 29 14.19 10.49 -28.46
CA ASN A 29 14.18 10.09 -27.07
C ASN A 29 14.60 11.35 -26.31
N SER A 30 13.67 12.31 -26.18
CA SER A 30 13.80 13.37 -25.21
C SER A 30 13.67 12.68 -23.86
N SER A 31 14.80 12.17 -23.38
CA SER A 31 15.04 12.05 -21.95
C SER A 31 14.90 13.47 -21.39
N GLU A 32 13.66 13.92 -21.21
CA GLU A 32 13.40 14.96 -20.22
C GLU A 32 14.02 14.42 -18.95
N THR A 33 15.14 15.00 -18.53
CA THR A 33 15.74 14.69 -17.25
C THR A 33 14.66 14.93 -16.21
N ILE A 34 14.10 13.85 -15.68
CA ILE A 34 13.17 13.87 -14.57
C ILE A 34 13.87 14.60 -13.43
N LYS A 35 13.39 15.80 -13.10
CA LYS A 35 13.96 16.63 -12.04
C LYS A 35 13.28 16.26 -10.73
N TYR A 36 13.92 15.39 -9.98
CA TYR A 36 13.59 15.08 -8.59
C TYR A 36 14.89 15.08 -7.80
N ASN A 37 14.89 15.80 -6.67
CA ASN A 37 16.09 16.03 -5.88
C ASN A 37 16.11 15.23 -4.56
N GLY A 38 15.10 14.39 -4.33
CA GLY A 38 15.03 13.54 -3.14
C GLY A 38 15.81 12.23 -3.29
N THR A 39 15.62 11.32 -2.35
CA THR A 39 16.37 10.06 -2.26
C THR A 39 15.65 8.87 -2.86
N ALA A 40 14.38 9.01 -3.26
CA ALA A 40 13.59 7.94 -3.84
C ALA A 40 14.08 7.49 -5.22
N SER A 41 13.87 6.20 -5.51
CA SER A 41 13.84 5.68 -6.88
C SER A 41 12.50 6.03 -7.53
N ILE A 42 12.53 6.48 -8.79
CA ILE A 42 11.34 7.00 -9.48
C ILE A 42 10.85 5.97 -10.49
N THR A 43 9.57 5.68 -10.45
CA THR A 43 8.87 4.90 -11.50
C THR A 43 7.83 5.79 -12.16
N GLN A 44 7.43 5.45 -13.40
CA GLN A 44 6.38 6.17 -14.13
C GLN A 44 5.50 5.18 -14.89
N GLY A 45 4.19 5.37 -14.80
CA GLY A 45 3.19 4.56 -15.49
C GLY A 45 2.87 3.24 -14.80
N ILE A 46 2.11 2.40 -15.51
CA ILE A 46 1.51 1.19 -14.96
C ILE A 46 2.53 0.05 -14.90
N ALA A 47 2.60 -0.62 -13.75
CA ALA A 47 3.43 -1.79 -13.54
C ALA A 47 2.89 -3.02 -14.29
N THR A 48 3.75 -4.01 -14.52
CA THR A 48 3.34 -5.29 -15.10
C THR A 48 2.87 -6.22 -13.98
N ALA A 49 1.65 -6.75 -14.08
CA ALA A 49 1.16 -7.76 -13.14
C ALA A 49 2.03 -9.04 -13.20
N ILE A 50 2.45 -9.53 -12.04
CA ILE A 50 3.23 -10.77 -11.88
C ILE A 50 2.45 -11.84 -11.10
N ALA A 51 1.44 -11.44 -10.35
CA ALA A 51 0.43 -12.30 -9.76
C ALA A 51 -0.91 -11.55 -9.80
N GLU A 52 -1.97 -12.25 -10.19
CA GLU A 52 -3.31 -11.69 -10.22
C GLU A 52 -4.17 -12.32 -9.14
N ASP A 53 -5.08 -11.54 -8.56
CA ASP A 53 -6.10 -12.01 -7.62
C ASP A 53 -5.55 -12.94 -6.52
N ILE A 54 -4.50 -12.50 -5.81
CA ILE A 54 -3.88 -13.31 -4.75
C ILE A 54 -4.86 -13.66 -3.62
N TYR A 55 -5.96 -12.89 -3.54
CA TYR A 55 -7.12 -13.12 -2.71
C TYR A 55 -8.41 -12.82 -3.50
N SER A 56 -9.45 -13.64 -3.27
CA SER A 56 -10.76 -13.46 -3.91
C SER A 56 -11.86 -13.35 -2.87
N CYS A 57 -12.69 -12.33 -3.01
CA CYS A 57 -13.89 -12.09 -2.20
C CYS A 57 -15.04 -11.62 -3.11
N ALA A 58 -16.28 -12.07 -2.85
CA ALA A 58 -17.40 -11.88 -3.77
C ALA A 58 -17.72 -10.41 -4.11
N ARG A 59 -17.42 -9.47 -3.21
CA ARG A 59 -17.54 -8.02 -3.42
C ARG A 59 -16.21 -7.30 -3.22
N GLY A 60 -15.12 -8.05 -3.19
CA GLY A 60 -13.78 -7.51 -3.04
C GLY A 60 -13.25 -6.95 -4.35
N ARG A 61 -12.28 -6.06 -4.22
CA ARG A 61 -11.49 -5.56 -5.34
C ARG A 61 -10.36 -6.51 -5.71
N LYS A 62 -9.81 -6.31 -6.90
CA LYS A 62 -8.68 -7.07 -7.44
C LYS A 62 -7.46 -6.89 -6.53
N THR A 63 -6.78 -7.99 -6.21
CA THR A 63 -5.63 -8.00 -5.30
C THR A 63 -4.35 -8.40 -6.02
N ASP A 64 -4.10 -7.75 -7.15
CA ASP A 64 -2.90 -8.06 -7.94
C ASP A 64 -1.63 -7.62 -7.25
N VAL A 65 -0.52 -8.19 -7.71
CA VAL A 65 0.84 -7.78 -7.39
C VAL A 65 1.59 -7.59 -8.70
N GLY A 66 2.30 -6.47 -8.81
CA GLY A 66 3.05 -6.09 -10.00
C GLY A 66 4.54 -5.93 -9.77
N GLU A 67 5.27 -5.76 -10.87
CA GLU A 67 6.66 -5.33 -10.90
C GLU A 67 6.82 -4.13 -11.85
N ILE A 68 7.59 -3.13 -11.43
CA ILE A 68 8.01 -1.99 -12.26
C ILE A 68 9.49 -1.69 -12.04
N THR A 69 10.17 -1.24 -13.10
CA THR A 69 11.59 -0.85 -13.04
C THR A 69 11.70 0.68 -12.94
N SER A 70 12.43 1.18 -11.95
CA SER A 70 12.67 2.60 -11.76
C SER A 70 13.74 3.14 -12.70
N THR A 71 13.83 4.47 -12.79
CA THR A 71 14.78 5.20 -13.66
C THR A 71 16.25 4.94 -13.32
N ASP A 72 16.54 4.50 -12.10
CA ASP A 72 17.87 4.06 -11.64
C ASP A 72 18.12 2.56 -11.85
N GLY A 73 17.20 1.84 -12.50
CA GLY A 73 17.33 0.43 -12.87
C GLY A 73 16.95 -0.59 -11.78
N LYS A 74 16.45 -0.14 -10.62
CA LYS A 74 15.95 -1.05 -9.58
C LYS A 74 14.56 -1.59 -9.94
N LYS A 75 14.23 -2.77 -9.43
CA LYS A 75 12.91 -3.39 -9.57
C LYS A 75 12.12 -3.25 -8.28
N TRP A 76 10.85 -2.89 -8.40
CA TRP A 76 9.94 -2.66 -7.29
C TRP A 76 8.71 -3.55 -7.42
N THR A 77 8.36 -4.26 -6.35
CA THR A 77 7.10 -4.98 -6.22
C THR A 77 6.03 -4.02 -5.71
N VAL A 78 4.89 -3.97 -6.38
CA VAL A 78 3.80 -3.04 -6.09
C VAL A 78 2.47 -3.78 -5.87
N PRO A 79 1.60 -3.37 -4.92
CA PRO A 79 1.75 -2.19 -4.05
C PRO A 79 2.88 -2.32 -3.02
N ALA A 80 3.25 -3.54 -2.62
CA ALA A 80 4.39 -3.78 -1.75
C ALA A 80 4.89 -5.23 -1.87
N GLN A 81 6.16 -5.46 -1.52
CA GLN A 81 6.63 -6.82 -1.24
C GLN A 81 6.10 -7.28 0.12
N THR A 82 4.99 -8.02 0.12
CA THR A 82 4.32 -8.54 1.33
C THR A 82 4.65 -10.02 1.59
N ASN A 83 4.32 -10.47 2.78
CA ASN A 83 4.30 -11.86 3.22
C ASN A 83 2.94 -12.53 3.00
N TYR A 84 2.04 -11.96 2.18
CA TYR A 84 0.67 -12.49 2.03
C TYR A 84 0.65 -13.98 1.66
N THR A 85 1.46 -14.37 0.67
CA THR A 85 1.59 -15.77 0.20
C THR A 85 2.61 -16.60 1.00
N ASN A 86 3.29 -15.99 1.99
CA ASN A 86 4.25 -16.69 2.86
C ASN A 86 3.52 -17.49 3.94
N ASN A 87 3.53 -18.82 3.84
CA ASN A 87 2.88 -19.72 4.78
C ASN A 87 3.52 -19.74 6.18
N ASP A 88 4.77 -19.30 6.32
CA ASP A 88 5.45 -19.21 7.62
C ASP A 88 5.02 -17.96 8.40
N PHE A 89 4.31 -17.03 7.76
CA PHE A 89 3.71 -15.87 8.39
C PHE A 89 2.22 -16.14 8.68
N PRO A 90 1.81 -16.25 9.96
CA PRO A 90 0.45 -16.61 10.31
C PRO A 90 -0.57 -15.54 9.89
N PHE A 91 -1.77 -15.97 9.48
CA PHE A 91 -2.90 -15.06 9.33
C PHE A 91 -3.54 -14.74 10.68
N ALA A 92 -3.99 -13.50 10.85
CA ALA A 92 -4.75 -13.09 12.01
C ALA A 92 -6.10 -13.83 12.14
N ALA A 93 -6.64 -13.89 13.36
CA ALA A 93 -8.02 -14.33 13.56
C ALA A 93 -8.99 -13.20 13.23
N ASP A 94 -10.21 -13.52 12.80
CA ASP A 94 -11.20 -12.51 12.42
C ASP A 94 -11.87 -11.91 13.66
N LEU A 95 -11.74 -10.60 13.85
CA LEU A 95 -12.70 -9.83 14.65
C LEU A 95 -13.99 -9.63 13.84
N PHE A 96 -13.85 -9.35 12.55
CA PHE A 96 -14.91 -9.33 11.55
C PHE A 96 -14.32 -9.57 10.17
N ASN A 97 -14.91 -10.46 9.37
CA ASN A 97 -14.51 -10.70 7.99
C ASN A 97 -15.69 -11.24 7.18
N SER A 98 -16.30 -10.37 6.37
CA SER A 98 -17.47 -10.73 5.57
C SER A 98 -17.14 -11.68 4.42
N CYS A 99 -15.91 -11.64 3.90
CA CYS A 99 -15.44 -12.51 2.83
C CYS A 99 -15.38 -13.98 3.26
N GLU A 100 -15.17 -14.26 4.55
CA GLU A 100 -15.18 -15.61 5.14
C GLU A 100 -16.46 -15.91 5.96
N GLY A 101 -17.46 -15.02 5.90
CA GLY A 101 -18.72 -15.17 6.66
C GLY A 101 -18.58 -14.98 8.17
N LYS A 102 -17.47 -14.40 8.64
CA LYS A 102 -17.20 -14.08 10.05
C LYS A 102 -17.76 -12.72 10.43
N ASN A 103 -19.07 -12.57 10.33
CA ASN A 103 -19.78 -11.30 10.56
C ASN A 103 -20.14 -11.09 12.04
N TYR A 104 -19.16 -11.24 12.94
CA TYR A 104 -19.42 -11.11 14.38
C TYR A 104 -19.92 -9.69 14.73
N ALA A 105 -20.92 -9.59 15.59
CA ALA A 105 -21.54 -8.33 15.97
C ALA A 105 -20.85 -7.68 17.17
N THR A 106 -20.10 -8.46 17.96
CA THR A 106 -19.45 -7.99 19.19
C THR A 106 -18.07 -8.60 19.36
N THR A 107 -17.21 -7.93 20.12
CA THR A 107 -15.88 -8.44 20.46
C THR A 107 -15.97 -9.77 21.22
N GLN A 108 -16.95 -9.91 22.13
CA GLN A 108 -17.15 -11.10 22.95
C GLN A 108 -17.53 -12.32 22.09
N GLU A 109 -18.38 -12.12 21.09
CA GLU A 109 -18.73 -13.16 20.12
C GLU A 109 -17.49 -13.61 19.35
N ALA A 110 -16.74 -12.67 18.78
CA ALA A 110 -15.52 -12.99 18.03
C ALA A 110 -14.50 -13.76 18.90
N LEU A 111 -14.27 -13.31 20.14
CA LEU A 111 -13.36 -13.97 21.08
C LEU A 111 -13.80 -15.40 21.45
N SER A 112 -15.11 -15.68 21.49
CA SER A 112 -15.62 -17.03 21.76
C SER A 112 -15.29 -18.04 20.67
N HIS A 113 -14.94 -17.54 19.47
CA HIS A 113 -14.51 -18.34 18.31
C HIS A 113 -12.99 -18.33 18.10
N TYR A 114 -12.21 -17.69 18.99
CA TYR A 114 -10.77 -17.67 18.88
C TYR A 114 -10.19 -19.07 19.12
N ASP A 115 -9.32 -19.51 18.22
CA ASP A 115 -8.58 -20.77 18.34
C ASP A 115 -7.26 -20.52 19.06
N ASP A 116 -7.18 -20.93 20.33
CA ASP A 116 -5.99 -20.70 21.16
C ASP A 116 -4.73 -21.42 20.64
N SER A 117 -4.85 -22.37 19.70
CA SER A 117 -3.68 -22.93 19.00
C SER A 117 -2.97 -21.91 18.08
N LYS A 118 -3.63 -20.77 17.80
CA LYS A 118 -3.07 -19.65 17.03
C LYS A 118 -2.32 -18.63 17.89
N ILE A 119 -2.23 -18.83 19.21
CA ILE A 119 -1.46 -17.93 20.07
C ILE A 119 0.02 -18.04 19.70
N ILE A 120 0.64 -16.91 19.38
CA ILE A 120 2.07 -16.87 19.06
C ILE A 120 2.89 -16.68 20.33
N GLU A 121 3.77 -17.63 20.62
CA GLU A 121 4.72 -17.52 21.74
C GLU A 121 5.99 -16.77 21.30
N VAL A 122 6.04 -15.45 21.50
CA VAL A 122 7.25 -14.64 21.29
C VAL A 122 8.24 -14.91 22.42
N ASP A 123 7.74 -14.89 23.66
CA ASP A 123 8.47 -15.28 24.87
C ASP A 123 7.70 -16.36 25.62
N LYS A 124 8.35 -17.51 25.89
CA LYS A 124 7.71 -18.66 26.56
C LYS A 124 7.08 -18.32 27.92
N ASP A 125 7.75 -17.49 28.71
CA ASP A 125 7.26 -17.02 30.02
C ASP A 125 6.70 -15.58 29.94
N GLY A 126 6.29 -15.14 28.75
CA GLY A 126 5.65 -13.84 28.54
C GLY A 126 4.21 -13.82 29.02
N GLU A 127 3.72 -12.62 29.28
CA GLU A 127 2.31 -12.34 29.54
C GLU A 127 1.51 -12.43 28.23
N LEU A 128 0.25 -12.85 28.31
CA LEU A 128 -0.63 -12.95 27.15
C LEU A 128 -1.27 -11.58 26.85
N PHE A 129 -1.11 -11.12 25.62
CA PHE A 129 -1.74 -9.91 25.10
C PHE A 129 -2.68 -10.24 23.95
N THR A 130 -3.72 -9.42 23.80
CA THR A 130 -4.60 -9.45 22.63
C THR A 130 -4.50 -8.11 21.90
N ALA A 131 -4.12 -8.12 20.62
CA ALA A 131 -4.17 -6.96 19.75
C ALA A 131 -5.42 -7.05 18.86
N TYR A 132 -6.19 -5.96 18.82
CA TYR A 132 -7.29 -5.73 17.90
C TYR A 132 -6.83 -4.70 16.88
N ILE A 133 -7.05 -4.97 15.60
CA ILE A 133 -6.53 -4.14 14.50
C ILE A 133 -7.62 -3.96 13.45
N PHE A 134 -7.79 -2.74 12.98
CA PHE A 134 -8.47 -2.42 11.74
C PHE A 134 -7.48 -1.70 10.83
N ALA A 135 -7.35 -2.15 9.59
CA ALA A 135 -6.49 -1.55 8.57
C ALA A 135 -7.31 -1.17 7.34
N ASP A 136 -7.01 0.01 6.81
CA ASP A 136 -7.37 0.49 5.49
C ASP A 136 -6.04 0.48 4.69
N ASN A 137 -5.64 -0.58 3.99
CA ASN A 137 -6.33 -1.86 3.86
C ASN A 137 -5.61 -3.05 4.54
N TYR A 138 -4.27 -3.10 4.50
CA TYR A 138 -3.52 -4.32 4.86
C TYR A 138 -2.48 -4.07 5.95
N PHE A 139 -2.21 -5.10 6.77
CA PHE A 139 -1.12 -5.08 7.74
C PHE A 139 -0.36 -6.41 7.85
N GLU A 140 0.90 -6.32 8.28
CA GLU A 140 1.70 -7.42 8.83
C GLU A 140 2.27 -6.98 10.18
N MET A 141 1.98 -7.71 11.25
CA MET A 141 2.43 -7.40 12.61
C MET A 141 3.54 -8.34 13.06
N TYR A 142 4.59 -7.75 13.61
CA TYR A 142 5.70 -8.40 14.29
C TYR A 142 5.76 -7.94 15.75
N VAL A 143 6.21 -8.84 16.63
CA VAL A 143 6.57 -8.50 18.01
C VAL A 143 8.00 -8.97 18.27
N ASN A 144 8.89 -8.05 18.62
CA ASN A 144 10.33 -8.31 18.76
C ASN A 144 10.94 -9.02 17.54
N GLY A 145 10.46 -8.69 16.34
CA GLY A 145 10.89 -9.31 15.09
C GLY A 145 10.27 -10.67 14.76
N ILE A 146 9.45 -11.26 15.65
CA ILE A 146 8.72 -12.49 15.40
C ILE A 146 7.40 -12.17 14.68
N PRO A 147 7.09 -12.83 13.54
CA PRO A 147 5.79 -12.70 12.88
C PRO A 147 4.65 -13.13 13.81
N VAL A 148 3.73 -12.22 14.14
CA VAL A 148 2.58 -12.50 15.02
C VAL A 148 1.30 -12.67 14.24
N GLY A 149 1.10 -11.86 13.19
CA GLY A 149 0.06 -12.16 12.22
C GLY A 149 -0.12 -11.08 11.17
N LYS A 150 -0.68 -11.48 10.04
CA LYS A 150 -0.96 -10.62 8.89
C LYS A 150 -2.45 -10.61 8.58
N ASP A 151 -2.89 -9.56 7.91
CA ASP A 151 -4.28 -9.43 7.50
C ASP A 151 -4.66 -10.57 6.53
N LYS A 152 -5.92 -11.00 6.58
CA LYS A 152 -6.50 -11.96 5.66
C LYS A 152 -7.00 -11.31 4.37
N VAL A 153 -7.43 -10.05 4.42
CA VAL A 153 -7.98 -9.34 3.26
C VAL A 153 -7.00 -8.26 2.82
N PRO A 154 -6.37 -8.37 1.63
CA PRO A 154 -5.42 -7.36 1.16
C PRO A 154 -6.04 -6.00 0.86
N PHE A 155 -7.24 -5.97 0.26
CA PHE A 155 -7.84 -4.73 -0.24
C PHE A 155 -9.26 -4.53 0.28
N THR A 156 -10.25 -5.21 -0.30
CA THR A 156 -11.65 -5.15 0.15
C THR A 156 -12.30 -6.52 0.03
N GLU A 157 -13.38 -6.83 0.76
CA GLU A 157 -14.10 -5.99 1.74
C GLU A 157 -13.30 -5.71 3.02
N PHE A 158 -13.50 -4.54 3.63
CA PHE A 158 -12.83 -4.20 4.89
C PHE A 158 -13.14 -5.22 6.00
N ASN A 159 -12.11 -5.59 6.74
CA ASN A 159 -12.18 -6.53 7.85
C ASN A 159 -11.53 -5.92 9.09
N SER A 160 -11.62 -6.64 10.21
CA SER A 160 -10.84 -6.34 11.40
C SER A 160 -10.35 -7.64 12.03
N SER A 161 -9.23 -7.54 12.73
CA SER A 161 -8.40 -8.67 13.09
C SER A 161 -8.14 -8.73 14.59
N MET A 162 -7.96 -9.94 15.10
CA MET A 162 -7.50 -10.23 16.46
C MET A 162 -6.25 -11.11 16.41
N LEU A 163 -5.28 -10.75 17.24
CA LEU A 163 -4.03 -11.49 17.44
C LEU A 163 -3.84 -11.71 18.93
N LYS A 164 -3.47 -12.93 19.32
CA LYS A 164 -3.03 -13.23 20.68
C LYS A 164 -1.58 -13.66 20.65
N PHE A 165 -0.76 -13.10 21.54
CA PHE A 165 0.66 -13.43 21.63
C PHE A 165 1.16 -13.34 23.06
N LYS A 166 2.21 -14.09 23.37
CA LYS A 166 2.90 -14.03 24.66
C LYS A 166 4.23 -13.31 24.51
N ALA A 167 4.46 -12.24 25.28
CA ALA A 167 5.69 -11.45 25.25
C ALA A 167 6.10 -10.95 26.63
N LYS A 168 7.39 -10.67 26.85
CA LYS A 168 7.90 -9.98 28.04
C LYS A 168 8.06 -8.49 27.75
N LYS A 169 7.63 -7.66 28.70
CA LYS A 169 7.89 -6.21 28.65
C LYS A 169 9.36 -5.90 29.02
N PRO A 170 9.99 -4.89 28.38
CA PRO A 170 9.47 -4.15 27.23
C PRO A 170 9.50 -5.00 25.95
N PHE A 171 8.54 -4.77 25.05
CA PHE A 171 8.54 -5.36 23.71
C PHE A 171 8.16 -4.33 22.65
N THR A 172 8.70 -4.52 21.45
CA THR A 172 8.44 -3.66 20.30
C THR A 172 7.42 -4.31 19.38
N ILE A 173 6.34 -3.57 19.08
CA ILE A 173 5.45 -3.88 17.97
C ILE A 173 5.97 -3.13 16.75
N ALA A 174 6.08 -3.85 15.64
CA ALA A 174 6.45 -3.31 14.34
C ALA A 174 5.41 -3.78 13.32
N MET A 175 4.88 -2.88 12.49
CA MET A 175 3.91 -3.26 11.45
C MET A 175 4.28 -2.70 10.09
N LYS A 176 4.15 -3.53 9.05
CA LYS A 176 4.11 -3.08 7.66
C LYS A 176 2.65 -2.86 7.31
N LEU A 177 2.35 -1.70 6.75
CA LEU A 177 1.01 -1.28 6.37
C LEU A 177 1.02 -0.99 4.87
N VAL A 178 -0.04 -1.41 4.19
CA VAL A 178 -0.17 -1.22 2.74
C VAL A 178 -1.58 -0.70 2.43
N ASP A 179 -1.64 0.45 1.77
CA ASP A 179 -2.81 0.89 1.01
C ASP A 179 -2.74 0.15 -0.34
N TRP A 180 -3.70 -0.74 -0.59
CA TRP A 180 -3.66 -1.64 -1.73
C TRP A 180 -4.17 -0.91 -2.98
N GLU A 181 -3.58 -1.22 -4.13
CA GLU A 181 -3.91 -0.54 -5.38
C GLU A 181 -4.52 -1.51 -6.40
N GLU A 182 -5.49 -1.03 -7.17
CA GLU A 182 -6.05 -1.77 -8.32
C GLU A 182 -5.20 -1.52 -9.58
N HIS A 183 -4.70 -0.29 -9.71
CA HIS A 183 -3.83 0.14 -10.79
C HIS A 183 -2.38 0.14 -10.32
N LEU A 184 -1.73 -0.99 -10.62
CA LEU A 184 -0.38 -1.30 -10.15
C LEU A 184 0.66 -0.23 -10.55
N GLY A 185 1.47 0.19 -9.59
CA GLY A 185 2.58 1.14 -9.75
C GLY A 185 2.20 2.61 -9.66
N VAL A 186 0.91 2.92 -9.43
CA VAL A 186 0.42 4.31 -9.38
C VAL A 186 -0.53 4.61 -8.21
N GLY A 187 -0.71 3.71 -7.24
CA GLY A 187 -1.48 3.95 -6.01
C GLY A 187 -2.94 4.32 -6.27
N CYS A 188 -3.54 3.77 -7.32
CA CYS A 188 -4.86 4.18 -7.78
C CYS A 188 -5.87 3.05 -7.82
N GLU A 189 -7.13 3.44 -7.72
CA GLU A 189 -8.32 2.58 -7.78
C GLU A 189 -9.43 3.24 -8.61
N ALA A 190 -10.37 2.44 -9.13
CA ALA A 190 -11.55 2.98 -9.78
C ALA A 190 -12.57 3.45 -8.74
N ASN A 191 -12.77 4.76 -8.58
CA ASN A 191 -13.69 5.31 -7.59
C ASN A 191 -14.15 6.74 -7.94
N ARG A 192 -15.29 7.17 -7.38
CA ARG A 192 -15.84 8.54 -7.52
C ARG A 192 -15.89 9.08 -8.97
N GLY A 193 -16.15 8.19 -9.93
CA GLY A 193 -16.22 8.54 -11.36
C GLY A 193 -14.86 8.74 -12.06
N LYS A 194 -13.76 8.38 -11.39
CA LYS A 194 -12.40 8.38 -11.93
C LYS A 194 -11.89 6.95 -12.04
N SER A 195 -11.27 6.65 -13.17
CA SER A 195 -10.59 5.35 -13.34
C SER A 195 -9.36 5.28 -12.44
N PHE A 196 -8.64 6.38 -12.27
CA PHE A 196 -7.48 6.48 -11.41
C PHE A 196 -7.76 7.46 -10.27
N HIS A 197 -8.32 6.99 -9.16
CA HIS A 197 -8.50 7.74 -7.93
C HIS A 197 -7.44 7.31 -6.92
N ALA A 198 -6.82 8.25 -6.20
CA ALA A 198 -5.97 7.90 -5.06
C ALA A 198 -6.87 7.36 -3.93
N GLY A 199 -6.57 6.15 -3.46
CA GLY A 199 -7.16 5.58 -2.26
C GLY A 199 -6.68 6.31 -1.01
N ASP A 200 -7.22 5.94 0.15
CA ASP A 200 -6.66 6.36 1.43
C ASP A 200 -6.36 5.13 2.28
N GLY A 201 -5.22 5.19 2.95
CA GLY A 201 -4.80 4.19 3.91
C GLY A 201 -5.27 4.49 5.33
N GLY A 202 -4.63 3.87 6.31
CA GLY A 202 -4.83 4.16 7.72
C GLY A 202 -4.93 2.89 8.57
N MET A 203 -4.43 2.94 9.80
CA MET A 203 -4.51 1.80 10.71
C MET A 203 -4.80 2.25 12.13
N VAL A 204 -5.67 1.51 12.81
CA VAL A 204 -5.95 1.69 14.24
C VAL A 204 -5.78 0.36 14.96
N ALA A 205 -5.11 0.38 16.10
CA ALA A 205 -4.92 -0.81 16.91
C ALA A 205 -5.02 -0.52 18.41
N VAL A 206 -5.52 -1.52 19.14
CA VAL A 206 -5.62 -1.53 20.60
C VAL A 206 -5.06 -2.85 21.12
N ILE A 207 -4.13 -2.77 22.06
CA ILE A 207 -3.52 -3.93 22.70
C ILE A 207 -3.98 -3.99 24.15
N LYS A 208 -4.46 -5.16 24.57
CA LYS A 208 -4.98 -5.41 25.91
C LYS A 208 -4.28 -6.58 26.60
N ASP A 209 -4.19 -6.51 27.92
CA ASP A 209 -3.78 -7.64 28.75
C ASP A 209 -4.95 -8.62 29.01
N VAL A 210 -4.69 -9.71 29.75
CA VAL A 210 -5.72 -10.71 30.09
C VAL A 210 -6.79 -10.19 31.06
N GLN A 211 -6.53 -9.08 31.76
CA GLN A 211 -7.50 -8.37 32.59
C GLN A 211 -8.32 -7.35 31.80
N ASN A 212 -8.14 -7.28 30.48
CA ASN A 212 -8.80 -6.36 29.55
C ASN A 212 -8.43 -4.88 29.77
N ASN A 213 -7.30 -4.60 30.44
CA ASN A 213 -6.74 -3.26 30.48
C ASN A 213 -6.06 -2.94 29.15
N ILE A 214 -6.23 -1.71 28.66
CA ILE A 214 -5.51 -1.22 27.48
C ILE A 214 -4.08 -0.92 27.90
N ILE A 215 -3.13 -1.66 27.35
CA ILE A 215 -1.69 -1.45 27.61
C ILE A 215 -1.04 -0.55 26.56
N ALA A 216 -1.61 -0.46 25.36
CA ALA A 216 -1.24 0.47 24.32
C ALA A 216 -2.38 0.63 23.30
N SER A 217 -2.43 1.79 22.66
CA SER A 217 -3.26 2.08 21.50
C SER A 217 -2.46 2.90 20.49
N THR A 218 -2.90 2.90 19.24
CA THR A 218 -2.31 3.75 18.19
C THR A 218 -2.57 5.23 18.49
N ASN A 219 -1.50 6.04 18.38
CA ASN A 219 -1.50 7.48 18.59
C ASN A 219 -0.21 8.10 18.01
N GLU A 220 -0.03 9.40 18.17
CA GLU A 220 1.11 10.17 17.65
C GLU A 220 2.49 9.79 18.23
N ASN A 221 2.55 8.94 19.26
CA ASN A 221 3.82 8.46 19.83
C ASN A 221 4.39 7.24 19.10
N TRP A 222 3.64 6.66 18.17
CA TRP A 222 4.17 5.65 17.26
C TRP A 222 5.13 6.30 16.26
N LYS A 223 6.14 5.55 15.81
CA LYS A 223 6.93 5.93 14.64
C LYS A 223 6.19 5.53 13.37
N ALA A 224 6.30 6.33 12.32
CA ALA A 224 5.74 6.02 10.99
C ALA A 224 6.63 6.57 9.86
N GLN A 225 7.02 5.72 8.92
CA GLN A 225 7.84 6.08 7.77
C GLN A 225 7.25 5.49 6.49
N THR A 226 6.99 6.34 5.49
CA THR A 226 6.53 5.92 4.15
C THR A 226 7.67 5.38 3.30
N PHE A 227 7.45 4.33 2.52
CA PHE A 227 8.39 3.66 1.61
C PHE A 227 7.90 3.58 0.16
N TYR A 228 6.64 3.92 -0.08
CA TYR A 228 6.06 4.01 -1.41
C TYR A 228 5.03 5.15 -1.42
N THR A 229 5.20 6.13 -2.31
CA THR A 229 4.27 7.25 -2.46
C THR A 229 3.79 7.39 -3.90
N ALA A 230 2.47 7.33 -4.12
CA ALA A 230 1.80 7.39 -5.42
C ALA A 230 0.29 7.73 -5.25
N PRO A 231 -0.41 8.21 -6.29
CA PRO A 231 0.11 8.75 -7.55
C PRO A 231 0.78 10.12 -7.35
N ILE A 232 1.79 10.43 -8.16
CA ILE A 232 2.42 11.75 -8.22
C ILE A 232 2.31 12.31 -9.64
N ILE A 233 1.55 13.40 -9.81
CA ILE A 233 1.34 14.04 -11.12
C ILE A 233 2.54 14.93 -11.50
N ASP A 234 3.06 15.69 -10.53
CA ASP A 234 4.20 16.59 -10.70
C ASP A 234 5.19 16.37 -9.56
N LEU A 235 6.38 15.86 -9.86
CA LEU A 235 7.40 15.55 -8.85
C LEU A 235 7.82 16.78 -8.02
N ASN A 236 7.64 18.01 -8.53
CA ASN A 236 7.94 19.23 -7.77
C ASN A 236 7.02 19.48 -6.58
N CYS A 237 5.90 18.74 -6.46
CA CYS A 237 5.03 18.80 -5.28
C CYS A 237 5.61 18.08 -4.06
N THR A 238 6.65 17.27 -4.27
CA THR A 238 7.29 16.47 -3.23
C THR A 238 8.53 17.15 -2.67
N SER A 239 8.87 16.84 -1.41
CA SER A 239 10.10 17.32 -0.79
C SER A 239 10.55 16.38 0.33
N GLU A 240 11.85 16.28 0.57
CA GLU A 240 12.41 15.59 1.74
C GLU A 240 13.08 16.59 2.69
N GLU A 241 12.83 16.47 3.99
CA GLU A 241 13.48 17.28 5.04
C GLU A 241 13.89 16.38 6.21
N GLY A 242 15.20 16.17 6.39
CA GLY A 242 15.68 15.11 7.27
C GLY A 242 15.17 13.75 6.80
N ASN A 243 14.43 13.03 7.66
CA ASN A 243 13.80 11.75 7.31
C ASN A 243 12.31 11.87 6.93
N TYR A 244 11.77 13.09 6.92
CA TYR A 244 10.40 13.32 6.46
C TYR A 244 10.35 13.28 4.93
N ARG A 245 9.38 12.53 4.39
CA ARG A 245 9.10 12.39 2.97
C ARG A 245 7.72 13.00 2.71
N TYR A 246 7.67 14.21 2.18
CA TYR A 246 6.43 14.98 2.08
C TYR A 246 5.83 14.92 0.69
N SER A 247 4.51 14.74 0.66
CA SER A 247 3.65 14.81 -0.52
C SER A 247 2.42 15.71 -0.30
N LYS A 248 2.40 16.52 0.77
CA LYS A 248 1.24 17.35 1.16
C LYS A 248 0.79 18.38 0.11
N ASN A 249 1.70 18.80 -0.78
CA ASN A 249 1.40 19.75 -1.86
C ASN A 249 0.99 19.04 -3.16
N CYS A 250 0.99 17.71 -3.16
CA CYS A 250 0.63 16.91 -4.32
C CYS A 250 -0.88 16.83 -4.46
N SER A 251 -1.35 16.81 -5.70
CA SER A 251 -2.76 16.57 -5.97
C SER A 251 -3.11 15.11 -5.73
N ALA A 252 -4.15 14.87 -4.94
CA ALA A 252 -4.77 13.56 -4.77
C ALA A 252 -6.00 13.36 -5.67
N GLU A 253 -6.24 14.28 -6.62
CA GLU A 253 -7.45 14.21 -7.43
C GLU A 253 -7.45 13.00 -8.36
N GLY A 254 -6.28 12.50 -8.79
CA GLY A 254 -6.18 11.43 -9.77
C GLY A 254 -6.66 11.85 -11.17
N GLY A 255 -7.06 10.89 -12.00
CA GLY A 255 -7.41 11.13 -13.41
C GLY A 255 -8.14 9.99 -14.09
N GLN A 256 -8.16 10.03 -15.43
CA GLN A 256 -8.72 8.95 -16.27
C GLN A 256 -7.64 8.06 -16.89
N ASP A 257 -6.39 8.46 -16.78
CA ASP A 257 -5.22 7.73 -17.28
C ASP A 257 -4.07 7.96 -16.29
N GLY A 258 -3.48 6.86 -15.82
CA GLY A 258 -2.33 6.87 -14.91
C GLY A 258 -0.99 6.69 -15.62
N SER A 259 -0.94 6.59 -16.96
CA SER A 259 0.29 6.28 -17.70
C SER A 259 1.42 7.30 -17.49
N SER A 260 1.08 8.55 -17.13
CA SER A 260 2.04 9.61 -16.85
C SER A 260 2.31 9.84 -15.37
N PHE A 261 1.59 9.16 -14.47
CA PHE A 261 1.78 9.30 -13.03
C PHE A 261 3.11 8.70 -12.61
N TYR A 262 3.77 9.39 -11.68
CA TYR A 262 4.99 8.94 -11.05
C TYR A 262 4.70 8.27 -9.72
N ALA A 263 5.67 7.49 -9.28
CA ALA A 263 5.71 6.87 -7.97
C ALA A 263 7.13 6.98 -7.41
N LEU A 264 7.21 7.27 -6.11
CA LEU A 264 8.45 7.37 -5.35
C LEU A 264 8.61 6.13 -4.47
N HIS A 265 9.77 5.47 -4.55
CA HIS A 265 10.07 4.26 -3.81
C HIS A 265 11.35 4.40 -3.00
N TRP A 266 11.35 3.88 -1.77
CA TRP A 266 12.54 3.83 -0.92
C TRP A 266 12.78 2.42 -0.42
N GLU A 267 14.04 2.03 -0.29
CA GLU A 267 14.38 0.70 0.22
C GLU A 267 14.00 0.59 1.69
N ILE A 268 13.32 -0.51 2.01
CA ILE A 268 13.00 -0.87 3.39
C ILE A 268 14.29 -1.31 4.11
N PRO A 269 14.61 -0.73 5.28
CA PRO A 269 15.80 -1.12 6.03
C PRO A 269 15.74 -2.60 6.45
N THR A 270 16.85 -3.33 6.30
CA THR A 270 16.94 -4.69 6.81
C THR A 270 16.70 -4.72 8.32
N ASN A 271 16.03 -5.76 8.82
CA ASN A 271 15.78 -5.96 10.26
C ASN A 271 14.99 -4.84 10.94
N TRP A 272 14.24 -4.01 10.20
CA TRP A 272 13.45 -2.90 10.77
C TRP A 272 12.40 -3.32 11.79
N MET A 273 12.08 -4.62 11.94
CA MET A 273 11.13 -5.15 12.93
C MET A 273 11.79 -5.57 14.24
N GLN A 274 13.13 -5.69 14.27
CA GLN A 274 13.86 -6.18 15.43
C GLN A 274 13.86 -5.14 16.56
N THR A 275 14.06 -5.59 17.79
CA THR A 275 14.13 -4.72 18.98
C THR A 275 15.34 -3.78 18.95
N ILE A 276 16.44 -4.22 18.35
CA ILE A 276 17.70 -3.45 18.25
C ILE A 276 17.71 -2.42 17.12
N PHE A 277 16.65 -2.36 16.30
CA PHE A 277 16.58 -1.40 15.22
C PHE A 277 16.39 0.02 15.78
N ASP A 278 17.28 0.93 15.38
CA ASP A 278 17.24 2.34 15.77
C ASP A 278 16.27 3.13 14.87
N ASP A 279 15.06 3.35 15.40
CA ASP A 279 14.02 4.17 14.77
C ASP A 279 13.99 5.62 15.32
N SER A 280 15.02 6.06 16.06
CA SER A 280 15.08 7.41 16.65
C SER A 280 14.96 8.51 15.59
N ASN A 281 15.45 8.22 14.39
CA ASN A 281 15.42 9.09 13.23
C ASN A 281 14.10 9.04 12.44
N TRP A 282 13.20 8.09 12.71
CA TRP A 282 11.91 8.03 12.04
C TRP A 282 10.96 9.13 12.54
N PRO A 283 10.14 9.71 11.65
CA PRO A 283 9.04 10.58 12.03
C PRO A 283 8.08 9.90 13.00
N ASN A 284 7.43 10.71 13.83
CA ASN A 284 6.27 10.25 14.56
C ASN A 284 5.08 10.11 13.60
N ALA A 285 4.13 9.25 13.98
CA ALA A 285 2.91 9.02 13.23
C ALA A 285 2.02 10.27 13.22
N THR A 286 1.35 10.49 12.09
CA THR A 286 0.27 11.48 12.00
C THR A 286 -1.04 10.77 12.37
N THR A 287 -1.86 11.43 13.19
CA THR A 287 -3.19 10.92 13.56
C THR A 287 -4.27 11.45 12.62
N TYR A 288 -5.20 10.59 12.24
CA TYR A 288 -6.32 10.91 11.35
C TYR A 288 -7.67 10.64 12.04
N THR A 289 -8.72 11.33 11.57
CA THR A 289 -10.07 11.17 12.14
C THR A 289 -10.85 10.07 11.43
N ASN A 290 -11.86 9.50 12.08
CA ASN A 290 -12.78 8.52 11.48
C ASN A 290 -13.42 9.05 10.19
N GLN A 291 -13.72 10.35 10.14
CA GLN A 291 -14.24 11.02 8.95
C GLN A 291 -13.20 11.07 7.81
N THR A 292 -11.92 11.26 8.13
CA THR A 292 -10.84 11.27 7.13
C THR A 292 -10.67 9.91 6.49
N ILE A 293 -10.70 8.83 7.28
CA ILE A 293 -10.57 7.43 6.81
C ILE A 293 -11.90 6.88 6.24
N GLY A 294 -13.01 7.59 6.46
CA GLY A 294 -14.33 7.21 5.95
C GLY A 294 -14.84 5.87 6.51
N VAL A 295 -14.75 5.64 7.82
CA VAL A 295 -15.09 4.34 8.45
C VAL A 295 -16.55 4.23 8.94
N ASP A 296 -17.33 5.30 8.88
CA ASP A 296 -18.68 5.40 9.47
C ASP A 296 -19.69 4.37 8.92
N ASN A 297 -19.40 3.76 7.78
CA ASN A 297 -20.25 2.75 7.12
C ASN A 297 -19.59 1.36 7.03
N LYS A 298 -18.48 1.12 7.74
CA LYS A 298 -17.71 -0.14 7.69
C LYS A 298 -18.01 -0.97 8.95
N PRO A 299 -18.82 -2.06 8.88
CA PRO A 299 -19.17 -2.88 10.06
C PRO A 299 -17.95 -3.51 10.76
N SER A 300 -16.88 -3.76 10.01
CA SER A 300 -15.58 -4.17 10.53
C SER A 300 -14.98 -3.18 11.55
N TYR A 301 -15.38 -1.91 11.50
CA TYR A 301 -15.04 -0.88 12.47
C TYR A 301 -16.21 -0.57 13.40
N THR A 302 -17.40 -0.28 12.85
CA THR A 302 -18.54 0.28 13.61
C THR A 302 -19.18 -0.71 14.59
N ASN A 303 -19.05 -2.03 14.37
CA ASN A 303 -19.47 -3.02 15.37
C ASN A 303 -18.54 -3.04 16.61
N PHE A 304 -17.35 -2.46 16.50
CA PHE A 304 -16.28 -2.55 17.50
C PHE A 304 -15.82 -1.17 17.99
N THR A 305 -16.69 -0.16 17.96
CA THR A 305 -16.40 1.17 18.52
C THR A 305 -16.04 1.10 20.02
N SER A 306 -16.55 0.12 20.78
CA SER A 306 -16.10 -0.10 22.16
C SER A 306 -14.62 -0.50 22.30
N ILE A 307 -13.99 -0.92 21.19
CA ILE A 307 -12.55 -1.21 21.11
C ILE A 307 -11.82 -0.01 20.51
N PHE A 308 -12.22 0.44 19.32
CA PHE A 308 -11.45 1.41 18.55
C PHE A 308 -11.79 2.88 18.84
N ASP A 309 -13.05 3.18 19.16
CA ASP A 309 -13.63 4.54 19.20
C ASP A 309 -14.33 4.81 20.56
N ALA A 310 -13.81 4.23 21.63
CA ALA A 310 -14.43 4.34 22.95
C ALA A 310 -14.16 5.73 23.53
N SER A 311 -15.19 6.47 23.95
CA SER A 311 -15.08 7.88 24.36
C SER A 311 -13.99 8.18 25.42
N GLU A 312 -13.69 7.22 26.29
CA GLU A 312 -12.68 7.36 27.35
C GLU A 312 -11.29 6.85 26.95
N ASN A 313 -11.20 6.00 25.92
CA ASN A 313 -9.98 5.31 25.50
C ASN A 313 -9.92 5.19 23.97
N ASP A 314 -10.12 6.32 23.30
CA ASP A 314 -10.22 6.41 21.85
C ASP A 314 -8.86 6.18 21.20
N ALA A 315 -8.75 5.16 20.35
CA ALA A 315 -7.54 4.85 19.61
C ALA A 315 -7.52 5.67 18.32
N LYS A 316 -6.37 6.25 17.98
CA LYS A 316 -6.27 7.10 16.79
C LYS A 316 -5.88 6.26 15.60
N PHE A 317 -6.52 6.51 14.46
CA PHE A 317 -5.95 6.10 13.18
C PHE A 317 -4.59 6.78 13.01
N ILE A 318 -3.59 5.99 12.63
CA ILE A 318 -2.24 6.47 12.38
C ILE A 318 -1.78 6.12 10.97
N TRP A 319 -0.94 6.99 10.42
CA TRP A 319 -0.20 6.77 9.17
C TRP A 319 1.10 7.59 9.17
N SER A 320 1.80 7.65 8.03
CA SER A 320 2.83 8.64 7.75
C SER A 320 2.21 10.03 7.53
N THR A 321 2.93 10.96 6.90
CA THR A 321 2.48 12.36 6.76
C THR A 321 1.34 12.56 5.75
N ASN A 322 1.05 11.57 4.90
CA ASN A 322 -0.03 11.65 3.92
C ASN A 322 -0.79 10.32 3.82
N VAL A 323 -1.98 10.27 4.41
CA VAL A 323 -2.84 9.08 4.39
C VAL A 323 -3.35 8.70 3.00
N VAL A 324 -3.33 9.62 2.03
CA VAL A 324 -3.93 9.41 0.70
C VAL A 324 -2.89 8.99 -0.34
N LEU A 325 -1.62 9.39 -0.18
CA LEU A 325 -0.60 9.13 -1.20
C LEU A 325 0.51 8.20 -0.74
N ASP A 326 0.67 7.98 0.56
CA ASP A 326 1.70 7.06 1.06
C ASP A 326 1.10 5.65 1.11
N ASN A 327 1.48 4.77 0.17
CA ASN A 327 0.86 3.47 -0.04
C ASN A 327 1.57 2.32 0.70
N GLU A 328 2.85 2.48 1.08
CA GLU A 328 3.55 1.53 1.96
C GLU A 328 4.15 2.29 3.14
N VAL A 329 3.73 1.95 4.35
CA VAL A 329 4.19 2.60 5.59
C VAL A 329 4.62 1.57 6.61
N LEU A 330 5.76 1.82 7.25
CA LEU A 330 6.21 1.04 8.39
C LEU A 330 5.99 1.82 9.68
N VAL A 331 5.38 1.18 10.68
CA VAL A 331 5.15 1.76 12.01
C VAL A 331 5.79 0.94 13.11
N ARG A 332 6.25 1.62 14.16
CA ARG A 332 6.90 0.99 15.32
C ARG A 332 6.51 1.65 16.63
N TYR A 333 6.38 0.85 17.68
CA TYR A 333 6.17 1.33 19.05
C TYR A 333 6.67 0.33 20.09
N THR A 334 7.34 0.82 21.13
CA THR A 334 7.85 -0.02 22.22
C THR A 334 7.00 0.15 23.47
N ILE A 335 6.33 -0.93 23.85
CA ILE A 335 5.55 -1.03 25.08
C ILE A 335 6.53 -1.29 26.23
N GLN A 336 6.40 -0.48 27.28
CA GLN A 336 7.28 -0.54 28.46
C GLN A 336 6.85 -1.59 29.46
#